data_AF-A0A0A7ER20-F1
#
_entry.id   AF-A0A0A7ER20-F1
#
_cell.length_a   1.000
_cell.length_b   1.000
_cell.length_c   1.000
_cell.angle_alpha   90.00
_cell.angle_beta   90.00
_cell.angle_gamma   90.00
#
_symmetry.space_group_name_H-M   'P 1'
#
loop_
_entity.id
_entity.type
_entity.pdbx_description
1 polymer ?
#
loop_
_entity_poly.entity_id
_entity_poly.type
_entity_poly.pdbx_seq_one_letter_code
_entity_poly.pdbx_strand_id
1 'polypeptide(L)'
;SVTDAVTQNELNSIDQIIANNSDIKSVQGIQYLPNVTKLFLNGNKLTDIKPLANLKNLGWLFLDENKVKDLSSLKDLKKLKSLSLEHNGIS
;
A
#
# COMPACT_ATOMS: atom_id res chain seq x y z
N SER A 1 7.29 -5.87 19.86
CA SER A 1 8.64 -5.73 19.26
C SER A 1 8.54 -6.17 17.80
N VAL A 2 9.47 -5.82 16.90
CA VAL A 2 9.46 -6.41 15.53
C VAL A 2 9.95 -7.86 15.51
N THR A 3 10.32 -8.41 16.66
CA THR A 3 10.81 -9.78 16.84
C THR A 3 9.70 -10.79 17.11
N ASP A 4 8.48 -10.33 17.37
CA ASP A 4 7.36 -11.21 17.67
C ASP A 4 6.92 -11.91 16.39
N ALA A 5 6.87 -13.24 16.42
CA ALA A 5 6.45 -14.02 15.25
C ALA A 5 4.96 -13.78 14.98
N VAL A 6 4.62 -13.63 13.69
CA VAL A 6 3.24 -13.48 13.23
C VAL A 6 2.85 -14.67 12.35
N THR A 7 1.60 -15.09 12.49
CA THR A 7 0.97 -16.15 11.71
C THR A 7 0.20 -15.57 10.54
N GLN A 8 -0.04 -16.37 9.50
CA GLN A 8 -0.87 -15.92 8.37
C GLN A 8 -2.31 -15.60 8.80
N ASN A 9 -2.85 -16.25 9.83
CA ASN A 9 -4.19 -15.94 10.34
C ASN A 9 -4.26 -14.53 10.93
N GLU A 10 -3.21 -14.09 11.64
CA GLU A 10 -3.12 -12.71 12.13
C GLU A 10 -3.00 -11.73 10.95
N LEU A 11 -2.15 -12.03 9.96
CA LEU A 11 -2.02 -11.20 8.76
C LEU A 11 -3.33 -11.10 7.96
N ASN A 12 -4.10 -12.19 7.89
CA ASN A 12 -5.40 -12.23 7.22
C ASN A 12 -6.46 -11.38 7.93
N SER A 13 -6.27 -11.04 9.21
CA SER A 13 -7.21 -10.19 9.95
C SER A 13 -7.07 -8.70 9.61
N ILE A 14 -5.99 -8.32 8.93
CA ILE A 14 -5.70 -6.92 8.58
C ILE A 14 -6.48 -6.54 7.32
N ASP A 15 -7.40 -5.59 7.46
CA ASP A 15 -8.22 -5.04 6.37
C ASP A 15 -7.90 -3.57 6.05
N GLN A 16 -7.24 -2.86 6.97
CA GLN A 16 -6.91 -1.45 6.87
C GLN A 16 -5.53 -1.17 7.49
N ILE A 17 -4.74 -0.33 6.80
CA ILE A 17 -3.48 0.20 7.32
C ILE A 17 -3.48 1.71 7.21
N ILE A 18 -3.19 2.38 8.32
CA ILE A 18 -2.95 3.82 8.38
C ILE A 18 -1.49 4.03 8.80
N ALA A 19 -0.68 4.56 7.89
CA ALA A 19 0.73 4.84 8.12
C ALA A 19 1.18 6.10 7.38
N ASN A 20 0.38 7.17 7.49
CA ASN A 20 0.74 8.48 6.95
C ASN A 20 1.98 9.04 7.69
N ASN A 21 2.82 9.82 7.01
CA ASN A 21 3.95 10.56 7.61
C ASN A 21 4.90 9.68 8.45
N SER A 22 5.17 8.46 8.00
CA SER A 22 5.87 7.43 8.78
C SER A 22 7.30 7.14 8.29
N ASP A 23 7.86 8.01 7.46
CA ASP A 23 9.19 7.84 6.81
C ASP A 23 9.35 6.50 6.05
N ILE A 24 8.24 5.93 5.56
CA ILE A 24 8.25 4.64 4.88
C ILE A 24 8.86 4.80 3.49
N LYS A 25 9.92 4.02 3.22
CA LYS A 25 10.59 3.97 1.91
C LYS A 25 10.17 2.77 1.07
N SER A 26 9.65 1.72 1.71
CA SER A 26 9.22 0.49 1.06
C SER A 26 8.06 -0.14 1.81
N VAL A 27 7.10 -0.66 1.05
CA VAL A 27 5.98 -1.48 1.53
C VAL A 27 6.22 -2.97 1.28
N GLN A 28 7.46 -3.39 1.10
CA GLN A 28 7.79 -4.82 0.99
C GLN A 28 7.27 -5.58 2.22
N GLY A 29 6.61 -6.72 1.99
CA GLY A 29 5.92 -7.49 3.01
C GLY A 29 4.40 -7.33 2.96
N ILE A 30 3.89 -6.22 2.40
CA ILE A 30 2.44 -6.00 2.28
C ILE A 30 1.74 -7.04 1.39
N GLN A 31 2.50 -7.74 0.53
CA GLN A 31 2.01 -8.85 -0.29
C GLN A 31 1.36 -9.97 0.54
N TYR A 32 1.73 -10.10 1.81
CA TYR A 32 1.22 -11.13 2.72
C TYR A 32 -0.11 -10.75 3.40
N LEU A 33 -0.71 -9.60 3.04
CA LEU A 33 -1.95 -9.08 3.62
C LEU A 33 -3.11 -9.17 2.61
N PRO A 34 -3.64 -10.37 2.32
CA PRO A 34 -4.55 -10.59 1.20
C PRO A 34 -5.92 -9.90 1.35
N ASN A 35 -6.29 -9.53 2.57
CA ASN A 35 -7.60 -8.96 2.91
C ASN A 35 -7.61 -7.45 3.04
N VAL A 36 -6.47 -6.77 2.82
CA VAL A 36 -6.40 -5.32 2.88
C VAL A 36 -7.31 -4.69 1.82
N THR A 37 -8.16 -3.79 2.29
CA THR A 37 -9.10 -3.01 1.49
C THR A 37 -8.75 -1.53 1.46
N LYS A 38 -8.02 -1.02 2.46
CA LYS A 38 -7.70 0.41 2.61
C LYS A 38 -6.24 0.62 3.01
N LEU A 39 -5.55 1.46 2.25
CA LEU A 39 -4.18 1.88 2.53
C LEU A 39 -4.08 3.41 2.53
N PHE A 40 -3.69 3.96 3.68
CA PHE A 40 -3.37 5.37 3.85
C PHE A 40 -1.85 5.51 4.08
N LEU A 41 -1.15 5.96 3.04
CA LEU A 41 0.31 6.01 2.97
C LEU A 41 0.82 7.40 2.57
N ASN A 42 0.04 8.45 2.85
CA ASN A 42 0.37 9.83 2.49
C ASN A 42 1.63 10.33 3.23
N GLY A 43 2.40 11.22 2.61
CA GLY A 43 3.56 11.86 3.25
C GLY A 43 4.70 10.89 3.56
N ASN A 44 4.90 9.88 2.71
CA ASN A 44 6.00 8.91 2.84
C ASN A 44 7.06 9.13 1.75
N LYS A 45 8.01 8.20 1.60
CA LYS A 45 9.10 8.28 0.63
C LYS A 45 9.06 7.11 -0.36
N LEU A 46 7.86 6.61 -0.67
CA LEU A 46 7.67 5.48 -1.57
C LEU A 46 8.02 5.88 -2.99
N THR A 47 8.89 5.09 -3.64
CA THR A 47 9.20 5.19 -5.07
C THR A 47 8.67 4.01 -5.86
N ASP A 48 8.57 2.84 -5.22
CA ASP A 48 8.13 1.58 -5.80
C ASP A 48 6.88 1.06 -5.06
N ILE A 49 5.84 0.79 -5.84
CA ILE A 49 4.56 0.23 -5.38
C ILE A 49 4.24 -1.12 -6.03
N LYS A 50 5.23 -1.81 -6.62
CA LYS A 50 5.10 -3.20 -7.10
C LYS A 50 4.55 -4.17 -6.05
N PRO A 51 4.90 -4.06 -4.75
CA PRO A 51 4.31 -4.90 -3.71
C PRO A 51 2.77 -4.87 -3.65
N LEU A 52 2.12 -3.83 -4.18
CA LEU A 52 0.67 -3.70 -4.13
C LEU A 52 -0.06 -4.54 -5.21
N ALA A 53 0.65 -5.09 -6.20
CA ALA A 53 0.05 -5.64 -7.43
C ALA A 53 -0.97 -6.77 -7.21
N ASN A 54 -0.86 -7.49 -6.09
CA ASN A 54 -1.72 -8.63 -5.76
C ASN A 54 -2.74 -8.35 -4.65
N LEU A 55 -2.87 -7.10 -4.18
CA LEU A 55 -3.89 -6.72 -3.21
C LEU A 55 -5.27 -6.58 -3.89
N LYS A 56 -5.81 -7.68 -4.40
CA LYS A 56 -7.02 -7.71 -5.24
C LYS A 56 -8.29 -7.21 -4.51
N ASN A 57 -8.23 -7.08 -3.19
CA ASN A 57 -9.29 -6.52 -2.35
C ASN A 57 -9.17 -5.02 -2.10
N LEU A 58 -8.07 -4.38 -2.54
CA LEU A 58 -7.83 -2.97 -2.31
C LEU A 58 -8.88 -2.11 -3.00
N GLY A 59 -9.60 -1.33 -2.19
CA GLY A 59 -10.65 -0.40 -2.62
C GLY A 59 -10.22 1.07 -2.50
N TRP A 60 -9.34 1.38 -1.55
CA TRP A 60 -8.87 2.75 -1.32
C TRP A 60 -7.37 2.78 -1.14
N LEU A 61 -6.69 3.61 -1.94
CA LEU A 61 -5.25 3.79 -1.91
C LEU A 61 -4.92 5.28 -1.94
N PHE A 62 -4.34 5.78 -0.84
CA PHE A 62 -3.88 7.15 -0.72
C PHE A 62 -2.36 7.15 -0.61
N LEU A 63 -1.71 7.76 -1.61
CA LEU A 63 -0.26 7.82 -1.78
C LEU A 63 0.21 9.26 -1.99
N ASP A 64 -0.55 10.25 -1.54
CA ASP A 64 -0.21 11.66 -1.71
C ASP A 64 1.15 11.96 -1.07
N GLU A 65 1.88 12.92 -1.62
CA GLU A 65 3.19 13.34 -1.11
C GLU A 65 4.18 12.17 -0.99
N ASN A 66 4.27 11.37 -2.05
CA ASN A 66 5.29 10.32 -2.21
C ASN A 66 6.16 10.62 -3.44
N LYS A 67 6.94 9.63 -3.90
CA LYS A 67 7.85 9.74 -5.06
C LYS A 67 7.56 8.67 -6.11
N VAL A 68 6.32 8.20 -6.17
CA VAL A 68 5.89 7.16 -7.11
C VAL A 68 5.88 7.74 -8.53
N LYS A 69 6.34 6.94 -9.49
CA LYS A 69 6.35 7.29 -10.92
C LYS A 69 5.69 6.26 -11.80
N ASP A 70 5.77 4.99 -11.40
CA ASP A 70 5.23 3.85 -12.14
C ASP A 70 3.99 3.30 -11.43
N LEU A 71 2.87 3.29 -12.14
CA LEU A 71 1.58 2.79 -11.65
C LEU A 71 1.19 1.43 -12.24
N SER A 72 2.09 0.78 -13.00
CA SER A 72 1.82 -0.49 -13.69
C SER A 72 1.38 -1.60 -12.74
N SER A 73 1.77 -1.55 -11.47
CA SER A 73 1.33 -2.47 -10.42
C SER A 73 -0.16 -2.37 -10.11
N LEU A 74 -0.80 -1.22 -10.37
CA LEU A 74 -2.21 -0.99 -10.04
C LEU A 74 -3.16 -1.50 -11.13
N LYS A 75 -2.66 -1.88 -12.31
CA LYS A 75 -3.46 -2.19 -13.52
C LYS A 75 -4.53 -3.27 -13.30
N ASP A 76 -4.26 -4.23 -12.40
CA ASP A 76 -5.13 -5.38 -12.16
C ASP A 76 -5.96 -5.24 -10.86
N LEU A 77 -5.93 -4.09 -10.20
CA LEU A 77 -6.67 -3.81 -8.97
C LEU A 77 -8.11 -3.38 -9.27
N LYS A 78 -8.89 -4.33 -9.83
CA LYS A 78 -10.26 -4.09 -10.33
C LYS A 78 -11.25 -3.59 -9.27
N LYS A 79 -10.94 -3.72 -7.98
CA LYS A 79 -11.79 -3.25 -6.87
C LYS A 79 -11.43 -1.84 -6.39
N LEU A 80 -10.39 -1.21 -6.94
CA LEU A 80 -9.95 0.11 -6.54
C LEU A 80 -11.01 1.15 -6.93
N LYS A 81 -11.57 1.81 -5.92
CA LYS A 81 -12.65 2.82 -6.05
C LYS A 81 -12.12 4.23 -5.87
N SER A 82 -11.04 4.39 -5.11
CA SER A 82 -10.45 5.68 -4.81
C SER A 82 -8.93 5.54 -4.82
N LEU A 83 -8.29 6.43 -5.55
CA LEU A 83 -6.85 6.54 -5.71
C LEU A 83 -6.48 8.01 -5.62
N SER A 84 -5.59 8.34 -4.69
CA SER A 84 -5.00 9.67 -4.58
C SER A 84 -3.48 9.58 -4.72
N LEU A 85 -2.94 10.42 -5.58
CA LEU A 85 -1.53 10.41 -6.01
C LEU A 85 -0.99 11.85 -6.08
N GLU A 86 -1.62 12.80 -5.40
CA GLU A 86 -1.20 14.20 -5.43
C GLU A 86 0.25 14.33 -4.97
N HIS A 87 0.96 15.30 -5.56
CA HIS A 87 2.38 15.55 -5.23
C HIS A 87 3.28 14.29 -5.31
N ASN A 88 3.04 13.43 -6.30
CA ASN A 88 3.98 12.39 -6.72
C ASN A 88 4.84 12.86 -7.91
N GLY A 89 5.85 12.06 -8.26
CA GLY A 89 6.74 12.31 -9.41
C GLY A 89 6.23 11.73 -10.72
N ILE A 90 4.90 11.62 -10.90
CA ILE A 90 4.27 11.05 -12.08
C ILE A 90 4.36 12.07 -13.21
N SER A 91 5.01 11.68 -14.31
CA SER A 91 5.18 12.46 -15.53
C SER A 91 4.48 11.80 -16.70
#